data_AF-A0A0W0WVM5-F1
#
_entry.id   AF-A0A0W0WVM5-F1
#
_cell.length_a   1.000
_cell.length_b   1.000
_cell.length_c   1.000
_cell.angle_alpha   90.00
_cell.angle_beta   90.00
_cell.angle_gamma   90.00
#
_symmetry.space_group_name_H-M   'P 1'
#
loop_
_entity.id
_entity.type
_entity.pdbx_description
1 polymer ?
#
loop_
_entity_poly.entity_id
_entity_poly.type
_entity_poly.pdbx_seq_one_letter_code
_entity_poly.pdbx_strand_id
1 'polypeptide(L)'
;MPLSRKDFVNICTQAISYTRSQLTINNQLSGYKKFHREIKENHYFSRNVRAPIMDTHEDEYMYRHDLLKHTGLGNCHELADFLLVEIGKEIEQHGALARIRIVNSIKIDHVYLEIKIKLQDECDYSLWEVDAWDPRIIDISTRPNGSIKNHESLDYGYSVNTENSVYSDEIDYQRKHRFFGSIPTPREGRPLRAATPERDMLDKHDHLYRDYTIEDSRDEGKIPSFNKLNYLQKASSWQL
;
A
#
# COMPACT_ATOMS: atom_id res chain seq x y z
N MET A 1 -8.04 -13.27 20.70
CA MET A 1 -8.32 -12.12 21.59
C MET A 1 -8.19 -10.87 20.74
N PRO A 2 -8.98 -9.79 20.95
CA PRO A 2 -8.84 -8.58 20.16
C PRO A 2 -7.40 -8.06 20.22
N LEU A 3 -6.86 -7.63 19.07
CA LEU A 3 -5.54 -7.02 18.99
C LEU A 3 -5.50 -5.72 19.79
N SER A 4 -4.44 -5.49 20.55
CA SER A 4 -4.23 -4.16 21.10
C SER A 4 -3.96 -3.16 19.98
N ARG A 5 -4.31 -1.90 20.20
CA ARG A 5 -4.04 -0.83 19.23
C ARG A 5 -2.56 -0.70 18.88
N LYS A 6 -1.69 -0.90 19.87
CA LYS A 6 -0.24 -0.88 19.68
C LYS A 6 0.21 -2.02 18.77
N ASP A 7 -0.32 -3.22 18.97
CA ASP A 7 0.04 -4.38 18.15
C ASP A 7 -0.47 -4.24 16.72
N PHE A 8 -1.68 -3.71 16.52
CA PHE A 8 -2.20 -3.40 15.20
C PHE A 8 -1.32 -2.40 14.43
N VAL A 9 -0.91 -1.30 15.07
CA VAL A 9 0.01 -0.32 14.47
C VAL A 9 1.36 -0.95 14.13
N ASN A 10 1.88 -1.82 14.99
CA ASN A 10 3.13 -2.55 14.74
C ASN A 10 3.01 -3.48 13.53
N ILE A 11 1.92 -4.24 13.42
CA ILE A 11 1.63 -5.10 12.26
C ILE A 11 1.67 -4.28 10.97
N CYS A 12 0.92 -3.18 10.92
CA CYS A 12 0.87 -2.31 9.73
C CYS A 12 2.26 -1.75 9.40
N THR A 13 3.01 -1.30 10.40
CA THR A 13 4.36 -0.73 10.21
C THR A 13 5.34 -1.76 9.64
N GLN A 14 5.29 -2.99 10.16
CA GLN A 14 6.15 -4.09 9.68
C GLN A 14 5.77 -4.51 8.27
N ALA A 15 4.47 -4.64 7.98
CA ALA A 15 3.97 -5.00 6.66
C ALA A 15 4.32 -3.94 5.59
N ILE A 16 4.22 -2.65 5.92
CA ILE A 16 4.65 -1.56 5.02
C ILE A 16 6.15 -1.66 4.73
N SER A 17 6.96 -1.83 5.78
CA SER A 17 8.42 -1.95 5.65
C SER A 17 8.79 -3.17 4.81
N TYR A 18 8.13 -4.31 5.03
CA TYR A 18 8.33 -5.52 4.24
C TYR A 18 7.95 -5.31 2.78
N THR A 19 6.76 -4.78 2.51
CA THR A 19 6.27 -4.48 1.14
C THR A 19 7.26 -3.63 0.37
N ARG A 20 7.75 -2.54 0.96
CA ARG A 20 8.74 -1.63 0.34
C ARG A 20 10.11 -2.27 0.14
N SER A 21 10.47 -3.28 0.92
CA SER A 21 11.70 -4.05 0.73
C SER A 21 11.60 -5.07 -0.42
N GLN A 22 10.38 -5.53 -0.73
CA GLN A 22 10.14 -6.53 -1.77
C GLN A 22 9.83 -5.88 -3.12
N LEU A 23 9.08 -4.78 -3.14
CA LEU A 23 8.58 -4.16 -4.36
C LEU A 23 9.23 -2.80 -4.61
N THR A 24 9.80 -2.64 -5.80
CA THR A 24 10.19 -1.33 -6.32
C THR A 24 8.99 -0.70 -7.03
N ILE A 25 8.66 0.53 -6.66
CA ILE A 25 7.55 1.29 -7.25
C ILE A 25 8.00 1.86 -8.60
N ASN A 26 7.49 1.32 -9.70
CA ASN A 26 8.02 1.62 -11.03
C ASN A 26 7.66 3.04 -11.51
N ASN A 27 6.54 3.58 -11.05
CA ASN A 27 6.05 4.92 -11.37
C ASN A 27 6.61 5.99 -10.40
N GLN A 28 7.48 5.62 -9.46
CA GLN A 28 8.32 6.57 -8.74
C GLN A 28 9.63 6.81 -9.49
N LEU A 29 10.17 8.03 -9.42
CA LEU A 29 11.38 8.44 -10.13
C LEU A 29 12.57 7.48 -9.89
N SER A 30 12.81 7.03 -8.67
CA SER A 30 13.90 6.14 -8.28
C SER A 30 13.71 4.74 -8.86
N GLY A 31 12.49 4.20 -8.80
CA GLY A 31 12.16 2.91 -9.40
C GLY A 31 12.24 2.98 -10.93
N TYR A 32 11.73 4.05 -11.53
CA TYR A 32 11.85 4.32 -12.96
C TYR A 32 13.31 4.41 -13.40
N LYS A 33 14.17 5.09 -12.65
CA LYS A 33 15.61 5.17 -12.93
C LYS A 33 16.29 3.82 -12.78
N LYS A 34 15.97 3.07 -11.72
CA LYS A 34 16.55 1.76 -11.40
C LYS A 34 16.26 0.73 -12.50
N PHE A 35 15.04 0.73 -13.01
CA PHE A 35 14.55 -0.23 -14.01
C PHE A 35 14.20 0.41 -15.36
N HIS A 36 14.88 1.50 -15.74
CA HIS A 36 14.51 2.32 -16.90
C HIS A 36 14.33 1.50 -18.18
N ARG A 37 15.29 0.63 -18.49
CA ARG A 37 15.22 -0.21 -19.70
C ARG A 37 14.02 -1.15 -19.67
N GLU A 38 13.78 -1.79 -18.53
CA GLU A 38 12.65 -2.70 -18.40
C GLU A 38 11.32 -1.97 -18.54
N ILE A 39 11.17 -0.82 -17.89
CA ILE A 39 9.92 -0.04 -17.92
C ILE A 39 9.69 0.59 -19.29
N LYS A 40 10.70 1.28 -19.84
CA LYS A 40 10.53 2.14 -21.02
C LYS A 40 10.81 1.45 -22.35
N GLU A 41 11.85 0.63 -22.43
CA GLU A 41 12.30 0.01 -23.68
C GLU A 41 11.67 -1.37 -23.88
N ASN A 42 11.62 -2.18 -22.82
CA ASN A 42 11.12 -3.56 -22.89
C ASN A 42 9.62 -3.69 -22.58
N HIS A 43 8.99 -2.64 -22.04
CA HIS A 43 7.60 -2.66 -21.57
C HIS A 43 7.33 -3.84 -20.62
N TYR A 44 8.28 -4.11 -19.73
CA TYR A 44 8.29 -5.26 -18.84
C TYR A 44 7.02 -5.31 -18.00
N PHE A 45 6.69 -4.21 -17.31
CA PHE A 45 5.61 -4.20 -16.34
C PHE A 45 4.25 -4.51 -16.98
N SER A 46 3.93 -3.90 -18.12
CA SER A 46 2.67 -4.17 -18.81
C SER A 46 2.56 -5.60 -19.33
N ARG A 47 3.67 -6.18 -19.80
CA ARG A 47 3.70 -7.54 -20.38
C ARG A 47 3.72 -8.64 -19.32
N ASN A 48 4.46 -8.44 -18.24
CA ASN A 48 4.84 -9.51 -17.31
C ASN A 48 4.18 -9.39 -15.93
N VAL A 49 3.65 -8.21 -15.57
CA VAL A 49 3.00 -7.98 -14.28
C VAL A 49 1.53 -7.66 -14.48
N ARG A 50 1.23 -6.57 -15.20
CA ARG A 50 -0.14 -6.06 -15.30
C ARG A 50 -1.07 -6.99 -16.06
N ALA A 51 -0.65 -7.52 -17.21
CA ALA A 51 -1.49 -8.46 -17.98
C ALA A 51 -1.86 -9.72 -17.15
N PRO A 52 -0.91 -10.45 -16.54
CA PRO A 52 -1.25 -11.56 -15.66
C PRO A 52 -2.13 -11.20 -14.45
N ILE A 53 -2.00 -9.99 -13.89
CA ILE A 53 -2.87 -9.52 -12.79
C ILE A 53 -4.28 -9.24 -13.30
N MET A 54 -4.44 -8.62 -14.47
CA MET A 54 -5.75 -8.34 -15.07
C MET A 54 -6.51 -9.59 -15.47
N ASP A 55 -5.81 -10.69 -15.73
CA ASP A 55 -6.41 -11.98 -16.08
C ASP A 55 -6.84 -12.80 -14.83
N THR A 56 -6.57 -12.31 -13.62
CA THR A 56 -6.93 -13.00 -12.37
C THR A 56 -8.32 -12.64 -11.87
N HIS A 57 -8.93 -13.54 -11.12
CA HIS A 57 -10.18 -13.24 -10.41
C HIS A 57 -9.94 -12.36 -9.18
N GLU A 58 -10.97 -11.63 -8.76
CA GLU A 58 -10.90 -10.67 -7.64
C GLU A 58 -10.49 -11.29 -6.30
N ASP A 59 -10.65 -12.61 -6.13
CA ASP A 59 -10.32 -13.39 -4.94
C ASP A 59 -8.93 -14.06 -5.00
N GLU A 60 -8.20 -13.94 -6.12
CA GLU A 60 -6.87 -14.56 -6.29
C GLU A 60 -5.74 -13.71 -5.65
N TYR A 61 -5.93 -13.31 -4.40
CA TYR A 61 -4.98 -12.46 -3.65
C TYR A 61 -3.58 -13.08 -3.55
N MET A 62 -3.49 -14.37 -3.23
CA MET A 62 -2.20 -15.07 -3.09
C MET A 62 -1.44 -15.20 -4.41
N TYR A 63 -2.15 -15.34 -5.54
CA TYR A 63 -1.51 -15.36 -6.84
C TYR A 63 -0.88 -14.00 -7.17
N ARG A 64 -1.67 -12.91 -7.01
CA ARG A 64 -1.18 -11.54 -7.23
C ARG A 64 0.00 -11.23 -6.31
N HIS A 65 -0.11 -11.57 -5.03
CA HIS A 65 0.97 -11.43 -4.06
C HIS A 65 2.25 -12.16 -4.49
N ASP A 66 2.17 -13.45 -4.82
CA ASP A 66 3.35 -14.25 -5.16
C ASP A 66 3.98 -13.82 -6.50
N LEU A 67 3.17 -13.38 -7.47
CA LEU A 67 3.65 -12.80 -8.73
C LEU A 67 4.41 -11.50 -8.49
N LEU A 68 3.86 -10.60 -7.67
CA LEU A 68 4.52 -9.34 -7.30
C LEU A 68 5.81 -9.60 -6.55
N LYS A 69 5.81 -10.57 -5.62
CA LYS A 69 7.03 -11.00 -4.93
C LYS A 69 8.10 -11.50 -5.89
N HIS A 70 7.70 -12.28 -6.90
CA HIS A 70 8.62 -12.81 -7.91
C HIS A 70 9.20 -11.71 -8.78
N THR A 71 8.39 -10.76 -9.22
CA THR A 71 8.80 -9.71 -10.16
C THR A 71 9.48 -8.53 -9.47
N GLY A 72 9.16 -8.24 -8.20
CA GLY A 72 9.75 -7.14 -7.43
C GLY A 72 9.43 -5.75 -7.98
N LEU A 73 8.41 -5.62 -8.84
CA LEU A 73 7.96 -4.36 -9.46
C LEU A 73 6.46 -4.21 -9.33
N GLY A 74 6.00 -3.02 -8.92
CA GLY A 74 4.59 -2.67 -8.76
C GLY A 74 4.31 -1.18 -9.06
N ASN A 75 3.05 -0.83 -9.27
CA ASN A 75 2.55 0.55 -9.04
C ASN A 75 1.83 0.61 -7.69
N CYS A 76 1.21 1.76 -7.39
CA CYS A 76 0.42 1.97 -6.17
C CYS A 76 -0.62 0.87 -5.92
N HIS A 77 -1.35 0.43 -6.96
CA HIS A 77 -2.36 -0.62 -6.83
C HIS A 77 -1.76 -1.97 -6.45
N GLU A 78 -0.71 -2.40 -7.16
CA GLU A 78 -0.04 -3.66 -6.85
C GLU A 78 0.61 -3.64 -5.45
N LEU A 79 1.08 -2.48 -5.00
CA LEU A 79 1.56 -2.31 -3.63
C LEU A 79 0.43 -2.50 -2.61
N ALA A 80 -0.76 -1.95 -2.87
CA ALA A 80 -1.91 -2.13 -1.98
C ALA A 80 -2.39 -3.58 -1.94
N ASP A 81 -2.44 -4.27 -3.09
CA ASP A 81 -2.73 -5.71 -3.16
C ASP A 81 -1.74 -6.53 -2.32
N PHE A 82 -0.45 -6.26 -2.45
CA PHE A 82 0.59 -6.94 -1.69
C PHE A 82 0.45 -6.67 -0.19
N LEU A 83 0.28 -5.39 0.18
CA LEU A 83 0.15 -4.96 1.57
C LEU A 83 -1.08 -5.57 2.25
N LEU A 84 -2.19 -5.70 1.52
CA LEU A 84 -3.44 -6.30 2.00
C LEU A 84 -3.21 -7.73 2.48
N VAL A 85 -2.48 -8.53 1.69
CA VAL A 85 -2.16 -9.92 2.05
C VAL A 85 -1.27 -9.96 3.29
N GLU A 86 -0.22 -9.14 3.32
CA GLU A 86 0.74 -9.13 4.44
C GLU A 86 0.09 -8.67 5.76
N ILE A 87 -0.75 -7.64 5.74
CA ILE A 87 -1.47 -7.21 6.95
C ILE A 87 -2.52 -8.24 7.37
N GLY A 88 -3.35 -8.73 6.42
CA GLY A 88 -4.40 -9.69 6.73
C GLY A 88 -3.86 -10.96 7.37
N LYS A 89 -2.76 -11.47 6.84
CA LYS A 89 -2.07 -12.67 7.34
C LYS A 89 -1.60 -12.52 8.79
N GLU A 90 -1.03 -11.36 9.14
CA GLU A 90 -0.56 -11.11 10.49
C GLU A 90 -1.73 -10.87 11.47
N ILE A 91 -2.81 -10.24 11.03
CA ILE A 91 -4.04 -10.09 11.83
C ILE A 91 -4.65 -11.46 12.16
N GLU A 92 -4.76 -12.35 11.16
CA GLU A 92 -5.31 -13.71 11.34
C GLU A 92 -4.42 -14.55 12.28
N GLN A 93 -3.09 -14.46 12.15
CA GLN A 93 -2.15 -15.14 13.05
C GLN A 93 -2.31 -14.75 14.52
N HIS A 94 -2.75 -13.52 14.80
CA HIS A 94 -3.06 -13.05 16.15
C HIS A 94 -4.48 -13.43 16.62
N GLY A 95 -5.23 -14.19 15.81
CA GLY A 95 -6.60 -14.60 16.10
C GLY A 95 -7.57 -13.43 16.14
N ALA A 96 -7.30 -12.40 15.34
CA ALA A 96 -8.17 -11.24 15.13
C ALA A 96 -8.79 -11.28 13.72
N LEU A 97 -9.84 -10.49 13.52
CA LEU A 97 -10.56 -10.40 12.26
C LEU A 97 -10.65 -8.93 11.84
N ALA A 98 -10.27 -8.65 10.61
CA ALA A 98 -10.42 -7.33 10.00
C ALA A 98 -11.10 -7.44 8.64
N ARG A 99 -11.85 -6.39 8.28
CA ARG A 99 -12.26 -6.16 6.89
C ARG A 99 -11.28 -5.18 6.27
N ILE A 100 -10.65 -5.58 5.18
CA ILE A 100 -9.65 -4.80 4.46
C ILE A 100 -10.22 -4.43 3.10
N ARG A 101 -10.08 -3.17 2.72
CA ARG A 101 -10.55 -2.64 1.44
C ARG A 101 -9.44 -1.89 0.73
N ILE A 102 -9.38 -1.99 -0.59
CA ILE A 102 -8.58 -1.09 -1.42
C ILE A 102 -9.47 0.06 -1.86
N VAL A 103 -9.04 1.28 -1.57
CA VAL A 103 -9.83 2.50 -1.78
C VAL A 103 -9.08 3.46 -2.70
N ASN A 104 -9.79 3.98 -3.71
CA ASN A 104 -9.25 5.01 -4.59
C ASN A 104 -9.33 6.39 -3.94
N SER A 105 -8.22 7.11 -4.02
CA SER A 105 -8.13 8.54 -3.75
C SER A 105 -9.05 9.34 -4.66
N ILE A 106 -9.64 10.43 -4.14
CA ILE A 106 -10.43 11.38 -4.95
C ILE A 106 -9.61 12.56 -5.47
N LYS A 107 -8.46 12.81 -4.85
CA LYS A 107 -7.64 13.98 -5.17
C LYS A 107 -6.60 13.69 -6.24
N ILE A 108 -6.09 12.47 -6.26
CA ILE A 108 -4.98 12.02 -7.11
C ILE A 108 -5.20 10.57 -7.53
N ASP A 109 -4.59 10.15 -8.64
CA ASP A 109 -4.53 8.74 -9.07
C ASP A 109 -3.63 7.94 -8.10
N HIS A 110 -4.24 7.43 -7.03
CA HIS A 110 -3.58 6.67 -5.96
C HIS A 110 -4.59 5.78 -5.21
N VAL A 111 -4.11 4.71 -4.58
CA VAL A 111 -4.93 3.81 -3.76
C VAL A 111 -4.28 3.52 -2.41
N TYR A 112 -5.11 3.30 -1.39
CA TYR A 112 -4.68 2.95 -0.03
C TYR A 112 -5.57 1.85 0.54
N LEU A 113 -5.19 1.30 1.70
CA LEU A 113 -6.01 0.34 2.44
C LEU A 113 -6.89 1.04 3.47
N GLU A 114 -8.19 0.76 3.43
CA GLU A 114 -9.10 1.01 4.54
C GLU A 114 -9.28 -0.28 5.34
N ILE A 115 -8.93 -0.25 6.63
CA ILE A 115 -9.00 -1.42 7.52
C ILE A 115 -10.00 -1.15 8.64
N LYS A 116 -11.06 -1.96 8.67
CA LYS A 116 -12.04 -1.99 9.76
C LYS A 116 -11.74 -3.15 10.69
N ILE A 117 -11.44 -2.86 11.96
CA ILE A 117 -11.04 -3.87 12.97
C ILE A 117 -11.58 -3.49 14.35
N LYS A 118 -11.91 -4.49 15.17
CA LYS A 118 -12.25 -4.28 16.58
C LYS A 118 -11.01 -4.50 17.43
N LEU A 119 -10.48 -3.42 18.02
CA LEU A 119 -9.29 -3.49 18.87
C LEU A 119 -9.67 -3.69 20.34
N GLN A 120 -8.68 -4.12 21.12
CA GLN A 120 -8.81 -4.29 22.56
C GLN A 120 -9.21 -2.97 23.23
N ASP A 121 -10.10 -3.07 24.20
CA ASP A 121 -10.63 -1.95 24.99
C ASP A 121 -11.44 -0.91 24.17
N GLU A 122 -11.73 -1.20 22.89
CA GLU A 122 -12.63 -0.36 22.09
C GLU A 122 -14.10 -0.81 22.19
N CYS A 123 -15.00 0.16 22.35
CA CYS A 123 -16.44 -0.09 22.43
C CYS A 123 -17.06 -0.47 21.07
N ASP A 124 -16.46 -0.02 19.95
CA ASP A 124 -16.87 -0.32 18.57
C ASP A 124 -15.65 -0.54 17.66
N TYR A 125 -15.87 -0.91 16.40
CA TYR A 125 -14.82 -1.04 15.39
C TYR A 125 -14.16 0.30 15.10
N SER A 126 -12.83 0.30 15.02
CA SER A 126 -12.06 1.39 14.45
C SER A 126 -11.86 1.21 12.94
N LEU A 127 -11.70 2.33 12.26
CA LEU A 127 -11.45 2.42 10.81
C LEU A 127 -10.12 3.12 10.58
N TRP A 128 -9.27 2.55 9.73
CA TRP A 128 -7.89 3.01 9.54
C TRP A 128 -7.54 3.18 8.08
N GLU A 129 -6.85 4.28 7.75
CA GLU A 129 -6.13 4.45 6.48
C GLU A 129 -4.70 3.95 6.67
N VAL A 130 -4.28 3.02 5.81
CA VAL A 130 -2.93 2.45 5.78
C VAL A 130 -2.41 2.45 4.35
N ASP A 131 -1.22 2.99 4.14
CA ASP A 131 -0.63 3.12 2.80
C ASP A 131 0.86 2.72 2.83
N ALA A 132 1.32 2.02 1.79
CA ALA A 132 2.73 1.66 1.60
C ALA A 132 3.52 2.68 0.78
N TRP A 133 2.84 3.52 -0.02
CA TRP A 133 3.47 4.57 -0.82
C TRP A 133 3.93 5.73 0.07
N ASP A 134 3.02 6.22 0.91
CA ASP A 134 3.28 7.15 2.01
C ASP A 134 2.91 6.46 3.33
N PRO A 135 3.88 6.02 4.17
CA PRO A 135 3.69 5.07 5.27
C PRO A 135 2.96 5.67 6.49
N ARG A 136 1.75 6.18 6.27
CA ARG A 136 0.88 6.76 7.27
C ARG A 136 -0.11 5.69 7.72
N ILE A 137 -0.31 5.60 9.04
CA ILE A 137 -1.30 4.74 9.68
C ILE A 137 -2.19 5.67 10.49
N ILE A 138 -3.37 5.98 9.97
CA ILE A 138 -4.24 7.06 10.49
C ILE A 138 -5.57 6.44 10.92
N ASP A 139 -6.00 6.71 12.16
CA ASP A 139 -7.36 6.37 12.57
C ASP A 139 -8.35 7.38 11.97
N ILE A 140 -9.23 6.89 11.12
CA ILE A 140 -10.28 7.62 10.40
C ILE A 140 -11.69 7.20 10.84
N SER A 141 -11.82 6.68 12.06
CA SER A 141 -13.11 6.26 12.61
C SER A 141 -14.13 7.39 12.60
N THR A 142 -15.37 7.04 12.28
CA THR A 142 -16.51 7.98 12.34
C THR A 142 -16.82 8.31 13.79
N ARG A 143 -16.81 9.61 14.12
CA ARG A 143 -17.17 10.11 15.45
C ARG A 143 -18.69 9.99 15.68
N PRO A 144 -19.16 10.05 16.94
CA PRO A 144 -20.59 10.01 17.26
C PRO A 144 -21.44 11.10 16.59
N ASN A 145 -20.82 12.23 16.24
CA ASN A 145 -21.48 13.33 15.52
C ASN A 145 -21.46 13.16 13.99
N GLY A 146 -20.98 12.02 13.47
CA GLY A 146 -20.89 11.70 12.05
C GLY A 146 -19.66 12.25 11.33
N SER A 147 -18.79 13.04 11.98
CA SER A 147 -17.58 13.52 11.33
C SER A 147 -16.45 12.49 11.35
N ILE A 148 -15.52 12.57 10.41
CA ILE A 148 -14.37 11.66 10.31
C ILE A 148 -13.24 12.12 11.22
N LYS A 149 -12.68 11.21 12.01
CA LYS A 149 -11.49 11.49 12.82
C LYS A 149 -10.28 11.74 11.92
N ASN A 150 -9.41 12.68 12.32
CA ASN A 150 -8.20 13.05 11.60
C ASN A 150 -8.40 13.37 10.10
N HIS A 151 -9.61 13.79 9.70
CA HIS A 151 -9.96 14.06 8.31
C HIS A 151 -9.01 15.06 7.63
N GLU A 152 -8.52 16.03 8.40
CA GLU A 152 -7.54 17.04 7.97
C GLU A 152 -6.18 16.46 7.58
N SER A 153 -5.89 15.21 7.97
CA SER A 153 -4.65 14.50 7.64
C SER A 153 -4.80 13.57 6.42
N LEU A 154 -5.97 13.54 5.76
CA LEU A 154 -6.23 12.72 4.58
C LEU A 154 -5.81 13.48 3.30
N ASP A 155 -4.52 13.38 2.98
CA ASP A 155 -3.92 14.03 1.82
C ASP A 155 -4.52 13.56 0.50
N TYR A 156 -5.06 12.34 0.47
CA TYR A 156 -5.74 11.72 -0.69
C TYR A 156 -7.25 12.01 -0.75
N GLY A 157 -7.77 12.67 0.29
CA GLY A 157 -9.21 12.87 0.47
C GLY A 157 -9.88 11.61 1.03
N TYR A 158 -11.20 11.65 1.14
CA TYR A 158 -12.00 10.52 1.63
C TYR A 158 -13.10 10.19 0.63
N SER A 159 -13.08 8.98 0.07
CA SER A 159 -14.16 8.42 -0.75
C SER A 159 -14.34 6.95 -0.44
N VAL A 160 -15.56 6.47 -0.67
CA VAL A 160 -15.96 5.08 -0.43
C VAL A 160 -16.05 4.30 -1.75
N ASN A 161 -15.38 4.76 -2.81
CA ASN A 161 -15.24 3.95 -4.02
C ASN A 161 -14.28 2.80 -3.74
N THR A 162 -14.87 1.65 -3.46
CA THR A 162 -14.19 0.43 -3.06
C THR A 162 -13.88 -0.39 -4.30
N GLU A 163 -12.60 -0.63 -4.58
CA GLU A 163 -12.17 -1.51 -5.68
C GLU A 163 -12.23 -2.98 -5.24
N ASN A 164 -11.91 -3.25 -3.98
CA ASN A 164 -11.91 -4.59 -3.42
C ASN A 164 -12.24 -4.56 -1.93
N SER A 165 -12.86 -5.61 -1.41
CA SER A 165 -13.25 -5.75 0.00
C SER A 165 -13.20 -7.21 0.42
N VAL A 166 -12.36 -7.53 1.40
CA VAL A 166 -12.16 -8.91 1.88
C VAL A 166 -12.00 -8.93 3.39
N TYR A 167 -12.45 -10.01 4.03
CA TYR A 167 -12.12 -10.30 5.42
C TYR A 167 -10.79 -11.04 5.52
N SER A 168 -10.01 -10.77 6.57
CA SER A 168 -8.69 -11.38 6.73
C SER A 168 -8.72 -12.92 6.80
N ASP A 169 -9.84 -13.55 7.16
CA ASP A 169 -10.00 -15.01 7.19
C ASP A 169 -10.53 -15.62 5.87
N GLU A 170 -10.83 -14.79 4.86
CA GLU A 170 -11.28 -15.25 3.54
C GLU A 170 -10.11 -15.54 2.57
N ILE A 171 -8.88 -15.20 2.95
CA ILE A 171 -7.69 -15.41 2.13
C ILE A 171 -6.99 -16.71 2.55
N ASP A 172 -6.81 -17.64 1.61
CA ASP A 172 -6.02 -18.85 1.85
C ASP A 172 -4.51 -18.57 1.84
N TYR A 173 -3.95 -18.09 2.95
CA TYR A 173 -2.52 -17.77 3.06
C TYR A 173 -1.57 -18.98 2.94
N GLN A 174 -2.10 -20.21 2.97
CA GLN A 174 -1.30 -21.42 2.76
C GLN A 174 -1.08 -21.71 1.27
N ARG A 175 -1.95 -21.17 0.40
CA ARG A 175 -1.80 -21.28 -1.05
C ARG A 175 -0.55 -20.55 -1.51
N LYS A 176 0.34 -21.28 -2.21
CA LYS A 176 1.60 -20.74 -2.75
C LYS A 176 1.71 -21.03 -4.24
N HIS A 177 1.95 -19.98 -5.02
CA HIS A 177 2.21 -20.06 -6.45
C HIS A 177 3.72 -19.95 -6.71
N ARG A 178 4.28 -20.92 -7.43
CA ARG A 178 5.74 -20.99 -7.69
C ARG A 178 6.11 -21.08 -9.16
N PHE A 179 5.12 -21.11 -10.05
CA PHE A 179 5.29 -21.39 -11.47
C PHE A 179 5.43 -20.11 -12.31
N PHE A 180 6.19 -19.12 -11.81
CA PHE A 180 6.52 -17.89 -12.53
C PHE A 180 7.83 -18.00 -13.32
N GLY A 181 8.40 -19.19 -13.49
CA GLY A 181 9.70 -19.40 -14.15
C GLY A 181 9.75 -18.94 -15.61
N SER A 182 8.60 -18.82 -16.29
CA SER A 182 8.48 -18.23 -17.63
C SER A 182 8.49 -16.70 -17.61
N ILE A 183 8.25 -16.07 -16.46
CA ILE A 183 8.29 -14.62 -16.27
C ILE A 183 9.70 -14.27 -15.80
N PRO A 184 10.55 -13.64 -16.64
CA PRO A 184 11.90 -13.27 -16.23
C PRO A 184 11.83 -12.22 -15.12
N THR A 185 12.75 -12.21 -14.17
CA THR A 185 12.86 -11.07 -13.23
C THR A 185 13.39 -9.83 -13.96
N PRO A 186 12.91 -8.62 -13.60
CA PRO A 186 13.34 -7.40 -14.26
C PRO A 186 14.82 -7.13 -13.97
N ARG A 187 15.55 -6.67 -14.97
CA ARG A 187 16.97 -6.32 -14.82
C ARG A 187 17.13 -4.84 -14.53
N GLU A 188 17.87 -4.52 -13.49
CA GLU A 188 18.31 -3.15 -13.26
C GLU A 188 19.15 -2.66 -14.44
N GLY A 189 18.94 -1.42 -14.85
CA GLY A 189 19.61 -0.93 -16.06
C GLY A 189 19.33 0.52 -16.38
N ARG A 190 20.43 1.24 -16.68
CA ARG A 190 20.40 2.60 -17.23
C ARG A 190 19.93 2.59 -18.68
N PRO A 191 19.36 3.70 -19.18
CA PRO A 191 18.96 3.86 -20.58
C PRO A 191 20.09 3.54 -21.57
N LEU A 192 19.76 2.94 -22.71
CA LEU A 192 20.74 2.65 -23.77
C LEU A 192 21.15 3.88 -24.59
N ARG A 193 20.30 4.91 -24.61
CA ARG A 193 20.50 6.17 -25.33
C ARG A 193 20.44 7.35 -24.37
N ALA A 194 20.70 8.55 -24.89
CA ALA A 194 20.45 9.77 -24.12
C ALA A 194 18.98 9.78 -23.65
N ALA A 195 18.79 9.81 -22.33
CA ALA A 195 17.48 9.92 -21.70
C ALA A 195 17.21 11.35 -21.24
N THR A 196 15.96 11.63 -20.92
CA THR A 196 15.54 12.85 -20.23
C THR A 196 16.46 13.09 -19.02
N PRO A 197 17.10 14.27 -18.88
CA PRO A 197 17.86 14.61 -17.68
C PRO A 197 16.99 14.45 -16.44
N GLU A 198 17.55 13.97 -15.34
CA GLU A 198 16.80 13.68 -14.11
C GLU A 198 15.94 14.85 -13.64
N ARG A 199 16.51 16.06 -13.66
CA ARG A 199 15.81 17.31 -13.30
C ARG A 199 14.57 17.61 -14.16
N ASP A 200 14.50 17.07 -15.38
CA ASP A 200 13.39 17.28 -16.31
C ASP A 200 12.41 16.08 -16.30
N MET A 201 12.70 14.98 -15.58
CA MET A 201 11.93 13.73 -15.70
C MET A 201 10.49 13.89 -15.23
N LEU A 202 10.27 14.54 -14.10
CA LEU A 202 8.94 14.76 -13.53
C LEU A 202 8.09 15.70 -14.39
N ASP A 203 8.72 16.67 -15.05
CA ASP A 203 8.02 17.64 -15.91
C ASP A 203 7.64 17.04 -17.28
N LYS A 204 8.40 16.03 -17.75
CA LYS A 204 8.21 15.41 -19.07
C LYS A 204 7.48 14.06 -19.02
N HIS A 205 7.24 13.52 -17.82
CA HIS A 205 6.59 12.23 -17.62
C HIS A 205 5.51 12.39 -16.54
N ASP A 206 4.29 12.71 -17.00
CA ASP A 206 3.08 12.90 -16.19
C ASP A 206 2.70 11.73 -15.28
N HIS A 207 3.05 10.50 -15.68
CA HIS A 207 2.86 9.28 -14.92
C HIS A 207 3.94 9.02 -13.85
N LEU A 208 5.01 9.83 -13.81
CA LEU A 208 6.06 9.69 -12.81
C LEU A 208 5.81 10.59 -11.61
N TYR A 209 5.92 9.98 -10.44
CA TYR A 209 5.83 10.68 -9.17
C TYR A 209 7.21 10.90 -8.58
N ARG A 210 7.32 11.94 -7.75
CA ARG A 210 8.52 12.18 -6.96
C ARG A 210 8.78 11.00 -6.04
N ASP A 211 10.07 10.75 -5.80
CA ASP A 211 10.53 9.89 -4.71
C ASP A 211 10.29 10.62 -3.40
N TYR A 212 9.04 10.66 -2.97
CA TYR A 212 8.72 11.00 -1.59
C TYR A 212 9.18 9.81 -0.74
N THR A 213 10.48 9.77 -0.42
CA THR A 213 11.03 8.84 0.57
C THR A 213 10.44 9.18 1.94
N ILE A 214 10.57 8.28 2.91
CA ILE A 214 10.09 8.57 4.28
C ILE A 214 10.79 9.82 4.82
N GLU A 215 12.07 9.96 4.48
CA GLU A 215 12.95 11.07 4.83
C GLU A 215 12.53 12.36 4.13
N ASP A 216 12.33 12.35 2.81
CA ASP A 216 11.93 13.53 2.03
C ASP A 216 10.49 13.95 2.34
N SER A 217 9.57 12.99 2.53
CA SER A 217 8.20 13.27 2.99
C SER A 217 8.16 13.85 4.40
N ARG A 218 9.13 13.48 5.25
CA ARG A 218 9.27 14.05 6.59
C ARG A 218 9.83 15.47 6.54
N ASP A 219 10.80 15.72 5.67
CA ASP A 219 11.40 17.04 5.44
C ASP A 219 10.41 18.02 4.78
N GLU A 220 9.53 17.53 3.90
CA GLU A 220 8.42 18.29 3.31
C GLU A 220 7.16 18.37 4.20
N GLY A 221 7.17 17.77 5.39
CA GLY A 221 6.07 17.82 6.36
C GLY A 221 4.81 17.00 6.00
N LYS A 222 4.91 16.12 5.00
CA LYS A 222 3.85 15.19 4.56
C LYS A 222 3.70 14.01 5.50
N ILE A 223 4.82 13.48 6.00
CA ILE A 223 4.79 12.53 7.11
C ILE A 223 4.72 13.33 8.41
N PRO A 224 3.66 13.16 9.21
CA PRO A 224 3.56 13.82 10.51
C PRO A 224 4.77 13.46 11.39
N SER A 225 5.28 14.41 12.19
CA SER A 225 6.33 14.11 13.17
C SER A 225 5.95 12.91 14.04
N PHE A 226 6.92 12.19 14.62
CA PHE A 226 6.64 11.00 15.45
C PHE A 226 5.57 11.28 16.53
N ASN A 227 5.60 12.47 17.13
CA ASN A 227 4.59 12.90 18.10
C ASN A 227 3.19 13.09 17.47
N LYS A 228 3.13 13.61 16.23
CA LYS A 228 1.89 13.77 15.47
C LYS A 228 1.36 12.42 14.96
N LEU A 229 2.20 11.52 14.46
CA LEU A 229 1.79 10.14 14.10
C LEU A 229 1.21 9.40 15.30
N ASN A 230 1.90 9.41 16.44
CA ASN A 230 1.39 8.83 17.69
C ASN A 230 0.05 9.45 18.09
N TYR A 231 -0.15 10.75 17.85
CA TYR A 231 -1.44 11.40 18.10
C TYR A 231 -2.54 10.88 17.17
N LEU A 232 -2.28 10.77 15.87
CA LEU A 232 -3.24 10.25 14.88
C LEU A 232 -3.66 8.80 15.17
N GLN A 233 -2.79 8.05 15.85
CA GLN A 233 -3.00 6.65 16.22
C GLN A 233 -3.62 6.45 17.61
N LYS A 234 -3.89 7.51 18.40
CA LYS A 234 -4.47 7.36 19.75
C LYS A 234 -5.95 7.07 19.71
N ALA A 235 -6.44 6.20 20.60
CA ALA A 235 -7.87 6.08 20.86
C ALA A 235 -8.45 7.41 21.35
N SER A 236 -9.63 7.77 20.87
CA SER A 236 -10.42 8.87 21.45
C SER A 236 -11.23 8.36 22.63
N SER A 237 -11.58 9.24 23.57
CA SER A 237 -12.34 8.88 24.76
C SER A 237 -13.71 8.25 24.47
N TRP A 238 -14.31 8.56 23.32
CA TRP A 238 -15.58 7.97 22.89
C TRP A 238 -15.43 6.56 22.29
N GLN A 239 -14.21 6.13 21.97
CA GLN A 239 -13.89 4.78 21.50
C GLN A 239 -13.64 3.82 22.68
N LEU A 240 -13.48 4.33 23.90
CA LEU A 240 -13.17 3.57 25.11
C LEU A 240 -14.40 3.38 26.00
#